data_AF-A0A967Z4A5-F1
#
_entry.id   AF-A0A967Z4A5-F1
#
_cell.length_a   1.000
_cell.length_b   1.000
_cell.length_c   1.000
_cell.angle_alpha   90.00
_cell.angle_beta   90.00
_cell.angle_gamma   90.00
#
_symmetry.space_group_name_H-M   'P 1'
#
loop_
_entity.id
_entity.type
_entity.pdbx_description
1 polymer ?
#
loop_
_entity_poly.entity_id
_entity_poly.type
_entity_poly.pdbx_seq_one_letter_code
_entity_poly.pdbx_strand_id
1 'polypeptide(L)'
;MLELREEILEIFKEVFGADKAYKVLEFIESRVRTDVATQEDIYELRLEIEKTRADVSTRIEEVRAELSTRIEEVRAGLSSKIEKVRADLLKWTFAFWLTQMAFLAGILFKLLS
;
A
#
# COMPACT_ATOMS: atom_id res chain seq x y z
N MET A 1 -17.78 36.01 25.19
CA MET A 1 -18.91 35.49 24.37
C MET A 1 -20.21 36.23 24.69
N LEU A 2 -20.66 36.27 25.94
CA LEU A 2 -21.86 37.03 26.32
C LEU A 2 -21.67 38.55 26.15
N GLU A 3 -20.51 39.10 26.54
CA GLU A 3 -20.19 40.53 26.33
C GLU A 3 -20.16 40.90 24.85
N LEU A 4 -19.44 40.13 24.03
CA LEU A 4 -19.39 40.33 22.57
C LEU A 4 -20.79 40.23 21.92
N ARG A 5 -21.64 39.33 22.43
CA ARG A 5 -23.02 39.15 21.97
C ARG A 5 -23.87 40.38 22.28
N GLU A 6 -23.76 40.91 23.50
CA GLU A 6 -24.48 42.12 23.89
C GLU A 6 -24.02 43.33 23.08
N GLU A 7 -22.71 43.48 22.89
CA GLU A 7 -22.11 44.57 22.10
C GLU A 7 -22.56 44.52 20.62
N ILE A 8 -22.50 43.35 19.98
CA ILE A 8 -22.97 43.17 18.59
C ILE A 8 -24.49 43.42 18.47
N LEU A 9 -25.26 43.00 19.47
CA LEU A 9 -26.70 43.16 19.48
C LEU A 9 -27.11 44.61 19.69
N GLU A 10 -26.35 45.38 20.45
CA GLU A 10 -26.50 46.82 20.62
C GLU A 10 -26.21 47.57 19.32
N ILE A 11 -25.11 47.25 18.64
CA ILE A 11 -24.79 47.79 17.31
C ILE A 11 -25.91 47.48 16.31
N PHE A 12 -26.41 46.25 16.27
CA PHE A 12 -27.44 45.86 15.31
C PHE A 12 -28.81 46.47 15.65
N LYS A 13 -29.11 46.69 16.94
CA LYS A 13 -30.29 47.44 17.39
C LYS A 13 -30.27 48.87 16.87
N GLU A 14 -29.11 49.52 16.94
CA GLU A 14 -28.92 50.90 16.49
C GLU A 14 -29.13 51.05 14.98
N VAL A 15 -28.68 50.06 14.18
CA VAL A 15 -28.75 50.12 12.71
C VAL A 15 -30.11 49.63 12.15
N PHE A 16 -30.69 48.56 12.71
CA PHE A 16 -31.84 47.86 12.11
C PHE A 16 -33.11 47.84 12.99
N GLY A 17 -33.03 48.31 14.23
CA GLY A 17 -34.07 48.17 15.24
C GLY A 17 -34.05 46.80 15.92
N ALA A 18 -34.56 46.74 17.16
CA ALA A 18 -34.43 45.56 18.03
C ALA A 18 -34.96 44.26 17.42
N ASP A 19 -36.17 44.27 16.84
CA ASP A 19 -36.78 43.07 16.29
C ASP A 19 -35.98 42.43 15.15
N LYS A 20 -35.34 43.24 14.30
CA LYS A 20 -34.49 42.73 13.20
C LYS A 20 -33.14 42.28 13.71
N ALA A 21 -32.56 42.98 14.68
CA ALA A 21 -31.29 42.63 15.31
C ALA A 21 -31.34 41.23 15.97
N TYR A 22 -32.39 40.93 16.73
CA TYR A 22 -32.57 39.61 17.36
C TYR A 22 -32.65 38.49 16.30
N LYS A 23 -33.45 38.68 15.24
CA LYS A 23 -33.60 37.67 14.18
C LYS A 23 -32.31 37.38 13.44
N VAL A 24 -31.51 38.41 13.14
CA VAL A 24 -30.22 38.23 12.46
C VAL A 24 -29.22 37.53 13.38
N LEU A 25 -29.16 37.92 14.66
CA LEU A 25 -28.26 37.28 15.62
C LEU A 25 -28.63 35.80 15.83
N GLU A 26 -29.91 35.51 15.99
CA GLU A 26 -30.43 34.14 16.12
C GLU A 26 -30.13 33.30 14.87
N PHE A 27 -30.31 33.88 13.68
CA PHE A 27 -29.95 33.23 12.42
C PHE A 27 -28.44 32.92 12.35
N ILE A 28 -27.58 33.88 12.72
CA ILE A 28 -26.13 33.69 12.73
C ILE A 28 -25.73 32.62 13.77
N GLU A 29 -26.26 32.69 14.99
CA GLU A 29 -25.97 31.73 16.05
C GLU A 29 -26.42 30.31 15.67
N SER A 30 -27.60 30.17 15.05
CA SER A 30 -28.08 28.87 14.55
C SER A 30 -27.16 28.29 13.48
N ARG A 31 -26.69 29.12 12.54
CA ARG A 31 -25.78 28.71 11.46
C ARG A 31 -24.37 28.38 11.94
N VAL A 32 -23.82 29.19 12.84
CA VAL A 32 -22.50 28.93 13.45
C VAL A 32 -22.50 27.62 14.23
N ARG A 33 -23.62 27.28 14.89
CA ARG A 33 -23.73 26.04 15.65
C ARG A 33 -23.88 24.78 14.79
N THR A 34 -24.49 24.88 13.60
CA THR A 34 -24.75 23.69 12.75
C THR A 34 -23.74 23.50 11.62
N ASP A 35 -23.17 24.57 11.07
CA ASP A 35 -22.47 24.52 9.79
C ASP A 35 -20.94 24.73 9.92
N VAL A 36 -20.44 25.02 11.13
CA VAL A 36 -19.02 25.30 11.36
C VAL A 36 -18.38 24.17 12.17
N ALA A 37 -17.36 23.52 11.59
CA ALA A 37 -16.54 22.56 12.30
C ALA A 37 -15.87 23.23 13.51
N THR A 38 -16.00 22.61 14.67
CA THR A 38 -15.37 23.05 15.90
C THR A 38 -13.87 22.75 15.90
N GLN A 39 -13.14 23.34 16.84
CA GLN A 39 -11.73 22.99 17.02
C GLN A 39 -11.53 21.50 17.40
N GLU A 40 -12.51 20.92 18.10
CA GLU A 40 -12.53 19.51 18.47
C GLU A 40 -12.68 18.63 17.22
N ASP A 41 -13.64 18.95 16.35
CA ASP A 41 -13.84 18.23 15.08
C ASP A 41 -12.57 18.25 14.21
N ILE A 42 -11.89 19.40 14.14
CA ILE A 42 -10.64 19.54 13.40
C ILE A 42 -9.53 18.69 14.03
N TYR A 43 -9.48 18.62 15.36
CA TYR A 43 -8.49 17.82 16.08
C TYR A 43 -8.73 16.32 15.88
N GLU A 44 -9.97 15.86 15.97
CA GLU A 44 -10.34 14.47 15.69
C GLU A 44 -10.00 14.07 14.26
N LEU A 45 -10.33 14.90 13.27
CA LEU A 45 -9.97 14.66 11.87
C LEU A 45 -8.45 14.57 11.67
N ARG A 46 -7.67 15.40 12.35
CA ARG A 46 -6.20 15.33 12.29
C ARG A 46 -5.68 14.01 12.85
N LEU A 47 -6.22 13.56 13.98
CA LEU A 47 -5.86 12.27 14.57
C LEU A 47 -6.24 11.10 13.64
N GLU A 48 -7.41 11.15 13.02
CA GLU A 48 -7.85 10.11 12.07
C GLU A 48 -6.97 10.08 10.82
N ILE A 49 -6.56 11.25 10.31
CA ILE A 49 -5.61 11.37 9.20
C ILE A 49 -4.26 10.78 9.58
N GLU A 50 -3.72 11.11 10.77
CA GLU A 50 -2.44 10.58 11.24
C GLU A 50 -2.49 9.06 11.42
N LYS A 51 -3.56 8.55 12.01
CA LYS A 51 -3.79 7.10 12.17
C LYS A 51 -3.87 6.41 10.81
N THR A 52 -4.65 6.95 9.87
CA THR A 52 -4.77 6.40 8.52
C THR A 52 -3.42 6.41 7.80
N ARG A 53 -2.64 7.48 7.96
CA ARG A 53 -1.31 7.58 7.36
C ARG A 53 -0.35 6.53 7.95
N ALA A 54 -0.39 6.31 9.26
CA ALA A 54 0.40 5.28 9.91
C ALA A 54 0.01 3.88 9.44
N ASP A 55 -1.29 3.58 9.39
CA ASP A 55 -1.81 2.28 8.93
C ASP A 55 -1.42 2.00 7.47
N VAL A 56 -1.54 3.01 6.59
CA VAL A 56 -1.12 2.89 5.19
C VAL A 56 0.39 2.66 5.09
N SER A 57 1.20 3.37 5.88
CA SER A 57 2.64 3.18 5.89
C SER A 57 3.03 1.76 6.31
N THR A 58 2.41 1.24 7.38
CA THR A 58 2.61 -0.15 7.83
C THR A 58 2.25 -1.16 6.76
N ARG A 59 1.07 -1.02 6.14
CA ARG A 59 0.62 -1.90 5.05
C ARG A 59 1.57 -1.87 3.84
N ILE A 60 2.15 -0.72 3.53
CA ILE A 60 3.15 -0.61 2.45
C ILE A 60 4.40 -1.42 2.80
N GLU A 61 4.90 -1.33 4.02
CA GLU A 61 6.07 -2.09 4.46
C GLU A 61 5.80 -3.60 4.51
N GLU A 62 4.62 -4.02 4.99
CA GLU A 62 4.19 -5.42 4.98
C GLU A 62 4.16 -5.98 3.55
N VAL A 63 3.52 -5.27 2.61
CA VAL A 63 3.46 -5.68 1.20
C VAL A 63 4.86 -5.74 0.58
N ARG A 64 5.74 -4.77 0.90
CA ARG A 64 7.14 -4.79 0.44
C ARG A 64 7.88 -6.03 0.94
N ALA A 65 7.75 -6.35 2.23
CA ALA A 65 8.40 -7.52 2.83
C ALA A 65 7.88 -8.84 2.25
N GLU A 66 6.56 -8.96 2.05
CA GLU A 66 5.95 -10.14 1.41
C GLU A 66 6.47 -10.31 -0.02
N LEU A 67 6.48 -9.23 -0.82
CA LEU A 67 6.97 -9.27 -2.19
C LEU A 67 8.45 -9.63 -2.27
N SER A 68 9.29 -9.06 -1.39
CA SER A 68 10.71 -9.44 -1.31
C SER A 68 10.89 -10.92 -1.01
N THR A 69 10.13 -11.46 -0.06
CA THR A 69 10.16 -12.90 0.28
C THR A 69 9.75 -13.76 -0.91
N ARG A 70 8.63 -13.43 -1.56
CA ARG A 70 8.14 -14.16 -2.73
C ARG A 70 9.11 -14.12 -3.91
N ILE A 71 9.81 -13.00 -4.11
CA ILE A 71 10.84 -12.88 -5.15
C ILE A 71 12.00 -13.84 -4.84
N GLU A 72 12.47 -13.91 -3.61
CA GLU A 72 13.56 -14.81 -3.23
C GLU A 72 13.14 -16.29 -3.32
N GLU A 73 11.91 -16.64 -2.94
CA GLU A 73 11.38 -17.98 -3.13
C GLU A 73 11.32 -18.39 -4.61
N VAL A 74 10.84 -17.48 -5.48
CA VAL A 74 10.82 -17.72 -6.94
C VAL A 74 12.24 -17.87 -7.49
N ARG A 75 13.19 -17.01 -7.07
CA ARG A 75 14.59 -17.11 -7.49
C ARG A 75 15.22 -18.43 -7.07
N ALA A 76 15.06 -18.83 -5.81
CA ALA A 76 15.55 -20.11 -5.29
C ALA A 76 14.93 -21.29 -6.04
N GLY A 77 13.62 -21.26 -6.26
CA GLY A 77 12.89 -22.29 -7.00
C GLY A 77 13.38 -22.41 -8.46
N LEU A 78 13.63 -21.29 -9.14
CA LEU A 78 14.19 -21.29 -10.49
C LEU A 78 15.63 -21.81 -10.52
N SER A 79 16.49 -21.39 -9.57
CA SER A 79 17.86 -21.87 -9.48
C SER A 79 17.91 -23.39 -9.30
N SER A 80 17.09 -23.93 -8.39
CA SER A 80 17.00 -25.38 -8.18
C SER A 80 16.51 -26.13 -9.43
N LYS A 81 15.53 -25.58 -10.15
CA LYS A 81 15.06 -26.18 -11.41
C LYS A 81 16.15 -26.17 -12.49
N ILE A 82 16.92 -25.08 -12.60
CA ILE A 82 18.05 -24.98 -13.54
C ILE A 82 19.12 -26.02 -13.21
N GLU A 83 19.48 -26.16 -11.94
CA GLU A 83 20.46 -27.16 -11.49
C GLU A 83 20.00 -28.59 -11.81
N LYS A 84 18.73 -28.91 -11.55
CA LYS A 84 18.15 -30.23 -11.89
C LYS A 84 18.22 -30.49 -13.39
N VAL A 85 17.79 -29.53 -14.22
CA VAL A 85 17.85 -29.65 -15.68
C VAL A 85 19.30 -29.82 -16.15
N ARG A 86 20.26 -29.06 -15.61
CA ARG A 86 21.69 -29.22 -15.94
C ARG A 86 22.21 -30.61 -15.58
N ALA A 87 21.87 -31.11 -14.39
CA ALA A 87 22.28 -32.43 -13.95
C ALA A 87 21.68 -33.53 -14.83
N ASP A 88 20.40 -33.42 -15.18
CA ASP A 88 19.74 -34.41 -16.04
C ASP A 88 20.28 -34.36 -17.48
N LEU A 89 20.53 -33.18 -18.03
CA LEU A 89 21.22 -33.03 -19.32
C LEU A 89 22.61 -33.68 -19.31
N LEU A 90 23.38 -33.51 -18.22
CA LEU A 90 24.69 -34.13 -18.08
C LEU A 90 24.59 -35.67 -18.03
N LYS A 91 23.62 -36.21 -17.29
CA LYS A 91 23.38 -37.66 -17.25
C LYS A 91 23.06 -38.21 -18.63
N TRP A 92 22.16 -37.56 -19.37
CA TRP A 92 21.74 -38.02 -20.69
C TRP A 92 22.85 -37.89 -21.74
N THR A 93 23.62 -36.80 -21.72
CA THR A 93 24.78 -36.65 -22.60
C THR A 93 25.85 -37.70 -22.29
N PHE A 94 26.11 -38.02 -21.02
CA PHE A 94 27.04 -39.09 -20.66
C PHE A 94 26.56 -40.47 -21.15
N ALA A 95 25.29 -40.81 -20.94
CA ALA A 95 24.71 -42.07 -21.44
C ALA A 95 24.76 -42.16 -22.98
N PHE A 96 24.50 -41.04 -23.67
CA PHE A 96 24.63 -40.95 -25.11
C PHE A 96 26.07 -41.23 -25.56
N TRP A 97 27.06 -40.55 -24.97
CA TRP A 97 28.47 -40.75 -25.32
C TRP A 97 28.95 -42.17 -25.05
N LEU A 98 28.57 -42.77 -23.92
CA LEU A 98 28.87 -44.18 -23.62
C LEU A 98 28.33 -45.13 -24.69
N THR A 99 27.10 -44.89 -25.15
CA THR A 99 26.47 -45.69 -26.21
C THR A 99 27.23 -45.57 -27.53
N GLN A 100 27.63 -44.35 -27.91
CA GLN A 100 28.43 -44.11 -29.12
C GLN A 100 29.80 -44.80 -29.03
N MET A 101 30.48 -44.73 -27.89
CA MET A 101 31.78 -45.38 -27.70
C MET A 101 31.68 -46.90 -27.81
N ALA A 102 30.67 -47.51 -27.20
CA ALA A 102 30.44 -48.95 -27.31
C ALA A 102 30.12 -49.37 -28.76
N PHE A 103 29.31 -48.59 -29.46
CA PHE A 103 28.98 -48.83 -30.87
C PHE A 103 30.22 -48.76 -31.77
N LEU A 104 31.02 -47.68 -31.65
CA LEU A 104 32.27 -47.51 -32.40
C LEU A 104 33.29 -48.61 -32.09
N ALA A 105 33.43 -49.00 -30.82
CA ALA A 105 34.30 -50.11 -30.43
C ALA A 105 33.88 -51.43 -31.10
N GLY A 106 32.58 -51.70 -31.18
CA GLY A 106 32.05 -52.88 -31.88
C GLY A 106 32.33 -52.87 -33.38
N ILE A 107 32.19 -51.72 -34.04
CA ILE A 107 32.56 -51.56 -35.46
C ILE A 107 34.06 -51.81 -35.65
N LEU A 108 34.90 -51.22 -34.81
CA LEU A 108 36.36 -51.34 -34.90
C LEU A 108 36.81 -52.79 -34.67
N PHE A 109 36.23 -53.49 -33.69
CA PHE A 109 36.48 -54.92 -33.46
C PHE A 109 36.17 -55.74 -34.71
N LYS A 110 35.00 -55.54 -35.32
CA LYS A 110 34.59 -56.25 -36.54
C LYS A 110 35.47 -55.95 -37.76
N LEU A 111 36.07 -54.76 -37.84
CA LEU A 111 36.98 -54.40 -38.94
C LEU A 111 38.40 -54.96 -38.75
N LEU A 112 38.81 -55.23 -37.52
CA LEU A 112 40.16 -55.71 -37.17
C LEU A 112 40.23 -57.24 -36.95
N SER A 113 39.09 -57.90 -36.76
CA SER A 113 38.95 -59.37 -36.66
C SER A 113 38.78 -60.02 -38.02
#